data_AF-A0AAT9WIZ0-F1
#
_entry.id   AF-A0AAT9WIZ0-F1
#
_cell.length_a   1.000
_cell.length_b   1.000
_cell.length_c   1.000
_cell.angle_alpha   90.00
_cell.angle_beta   90.00
_cell.angle_gamma   90.00
#
_symmetry.space_group_name_H-M   'P 1'
#
loop_
_entity.id
_entity.type
_entity.pdbx_description
1 polymer ?
#
loop_
_entity_poly.entity_id
_entity_poly.type
_entity_poly.pdbx_seq_one_letter_code
_entity_poly.pdbx_strand_id
1 'polypeptide(L)'
;MMRLLIPDAGPLFSLAAGNLLPLLAKFNVGITDIVRDETISRGNLPNASAEAQALLAYYNQNAQNIQTFTTQVGVRIAALRTLNPGYKTPHNLGELSIQSLLIDLQLTAPGSDPVILFEDNWFFTNGAMLARPCTLISTQAFLEYAESKKWIASAEQARQAIAQNRPYAYSGSTTILNTSPPGFSP
;
A
#
# COMPACT_ATOMS: atom_id res chain seq x y z
N MET A 1 -3.43 -10.84 -16.17
CA MET A 1 -2.90 -9.57 -15.63
C MET A 1 -2.53 -9.79 -14.17
N MET A 2 -1.37 -9.31 -13.73
CA MET A 2 -0.86 -9.55 -12.37
C MET A 2 -1.72 -8.83 -11.33
N ARG A 3 -1.98 -9.47 -10.18
CA ARG A 3 -2.73 -8.87 -9.08
C ARG A 3 -1.79 -8.14 -8.13
N LEU A 4 -2.08 -6.85 -7.91
CA LEU A 4 -1.36 -6.00 -6.97
C LEU A 4 -2.25 -5.75 -5.75
N LEU A 5 -1.87 -6.31 -4.60
CA LEU A 5 -2.54 -6.06 -3.33
C LEU A 5 -1.87 -4.88 -2.63
N ILE A 6 -2.68 -3.94 -2.13
CA ILE A 6 -2.21 -2.77 -1.39
C ILE A 6 -2.87 -2.82 0.00
N PRO A 7 -2.14 -3.31 1.00
CA PRO A 7 -2.65 -3.62 2.34
C PRO A 7 -2.51 -2.48 3.35
N ASP A 8 -1.86 -1.40 2.95
CA ASP A 8 -1.59 -0.26 3.78
C ASP A 8 -2.03 1.02 3.07
N ALA A 9 -2.45 2.00 3.86
CA ALA A 9 -2.78 3.33 3.41
C ALA A 9 -1.55 4.08 2.88
N GLY A 10 -0.37 3.77 3.45
CA GLY A 10 0.88 4.43 3.14
C GLY A 10 1.22 4.50 1.65
N PRO A 11 1.33 3.37 0.94
CA PRO A 11 1.65 3.38 -0.49
C PRO A 11 0.61 4.14 -1.34
N LEU A 12 -0.67 4.05 -0.99
CA LEU A 12 -1.74 4.78 -1.69
C LEU A 12 -1.58 6.28 -1.55
N PHE A 13 -1.36 6.77 -0.31
CA PHE A 13 -1.11 8.18 -0.06
C PHE A 13 0.20 8.66 -0.70
N SER A 14 1.24 7.83 -0.74
CA SER A 14 2.49 8.14 -1.44
C SER A 14 2.26 8.27 -2.94
N LEU A 15 1.58 7.33 -3.58
CA LEU A 15 1.27 7.42 -5.00
C LEU A 15 0.37 8.63 -5.31
N ALA A 16 -0.59 8.95 -4.45
CA ALA A 16 -1.43 10.14 -4.59
C ALA A 16 -0.61 11.44 -4.49
N ALA A 17 0.26 11.54 -3.48
CA ALA A 17 1.15 12.67 -3.26
C ALA A 17 2.12 12.92 -4.42
N GLY A 18 2.55 11.86 -5.12
CA GLY A 18 3.40 11.96 -6.31
C GLY A 18 2.67 12.17 -7.64
N ASN A 19 1.33 12.21 -7.65
CA ASN A 19 0.51 12.14 -8.86
C ASN A 19 0.76 10.86 -9.71
N LEU A 20 0.91 9.73 -9.04
CA LEU A 20 1.31 8.43 -9.61
C LEU A 20 0.21 7.37 -9.56
N LEU A 21 -1.00 7.72 -9.09
CA LEU A 21 -2.15 6.82 -9.08
C LEU A 21 -2.44 6.17 -10.45
N PRO A 22 -2.22 6.81 -11.61
CA PRO A 22 -2.38 6.15 -12.91
C PRO A 22 -1.53 4.88 -13.11
N LEU A 23 -0.43 4.69 -12.35
CA LEU A 23 0.36 3.46 -12.39
C LEU A 23 -0.44 2.23 -11.94
N LEU A 24 -1.41 2.42 -11.05
CA LEU A 24 -2.26 1.34 -10.57
C LEU A 24 -3.12 0.73 -11.68
N ALA A 25 -3.42 1.49 -12.75
CA ALA A 25 -4.19 0.99 -13.90
C ALA A 25 -3.45 -0.07 -14.73
N LYS A 26 -2.15 -0.34 -14.45
CA LYS A 26 -1.37 -1.41 -15.07
C LYS A 26 -1.60 -2.78 -14.43
N PHE A 27 -2.39 -2.85 -13.35
CA PHE A 27 -2.60 -4.03 -12.53
C PHE A 27 -4.08 -4.26 -12.23
N ASN A 28 -4.40 -5.50 -11.86
CA ASN A 28 -5.65 -5.79 -11.16
C ASN A 28 -5.43 -5.47 -9.68
N VAL A 29 -5.96 -4.34 -9.22
CA VAL A 29 -5.68 -3.83 -7.88
C VAL A 29 -6.64 -4.46 -6.87
N GLY A 30 -6.08 -4.92 -5.75
CA GLY A 30 -6.84 -5.36 -4.59
C GLY A 30 -6.52 -4.52 -3.37
N ILE A 31 -7.53 -4.05 -2.65
CA ILE A 31 -7.37 -3.37 -1.35
C ILE A 31 -8.27 -4.03 -0.31
N THR A 32 -7.92 -3.96 0.96
CA THR A 32 -8.80 -4.42 2.04
C THR A 32 -9.87 -3.37 2.33
N ASP A 33 -10.98 -3.80 2.92
CA ASP A 33 -12.03 -2.94 3.47
C ASP A 33 -11.48 -1.92 4.48
N ILE A 34 -10.57 -2.35 5.35
CA ILE A 34 -9.84 -1.45 6.27
C ILE A 34 -9.09 -0.36 5.51
N VAL A 35 -8.28 -0.72 4.52
CA VAL A 35 -7.49 0.25 3.76
C VAL A 35 -8.41 1.21 3.01
N ARG A 36 -9.50 0.71 2.41
CA ARG A 36 -10.50 1.54 1.75
C ARG A 36 -11.06 2.58 2.73
N ASP A 37 -11.39 2.19 3.95
CA ASP A 37 -11.95 3.08 4.96
C ASP A 37 -10.93 4.11 5.48
N GLU A 38 -9.66 3.70 5.60
CA GLU A 38 -8.56 4.57 6.05
C GLU A 38 -8.01 5.49 4.96
N THR A 39 -8.38 5.28 3.70
CA THR A 39 -7.89 6.05 2.55
C THR A 39 -9.02 6.70 1.77
N ILE A 40 -9.66 5.92 0.90
CA ILE A 40 -10.66 6.35 -0.08
C ILE A 40 -11.87 6.97 0.61
N SER A 41 -12.39 6.35 1.67
CA SER A 41 -13.56 6.87 2.39
C SER A 41 -13.28 8.23 3.02
N ARG A 42 -12.02 8.53 3.39
CA ARG A 42 -11.64 9.83 3.98
C ARG A 42 -11.75 10.97 2.97
N GLY A 43 -11.73 10.69 1.67
CA GLY A 43 -11.95 11.70 0.62
C GLY A 43 -13.33 12.37 0.69
N ASN A 44 -14.31 11.76 1.37
CA ASN A 44 -15.65 12.33 1.57
C ASN A 44 -15.75 13.26 2.79
N LEU A 45 -14.69 13.38 3.60
CA LEU A 45 -14.72 14.24 4.78
C LEU A 45 -14.64 15.73 4.38
N PRO A 46 -15.33 16.65 5.09
CA PRO A 46 -15.30 18.07 4.78
C PRO A 46 -13.90 18.71 4.78
N ASN A 47 -12.97 18.13 5.53
CA ASN A 47 -11.58 18.55 5.68
C ASN A 47 -10.59 17.51 5.12
N ALA A 48 -11.00 16.73 4.12
CA ALA A 48 -10.16 15.74 3.47
C ALA A 48 -8.88 16.38 2.90
N SER A 49 -7.75 15.68 2.98
CA SER A 49 -6.53 16.12 2.31
C SER A 49 -6.64 16.00 0.79
N ALA A 50 -5.80 16.72 0.05
CA ALA A 50 -5.76 16.65 -1.40
C ALA A 50 -5.50 15.21 -1.89
N GLU A 51 -4.66 14.45 -1.17
CA GLU A 51 -4.36 13.06 -1.49
C GLU A 51 -5.58 12.16 -1.29
N ALA A 52 -6.33 12.33 -0.19
CA ALA A 52 -7.54 11.57 0.06
C ALA A 52 -8.62 11.85 -1.00
N GLN A 53 -8.76 13.11 -1.43
CA GLN A 53 -9.66 13.49 -2.53
C GLN A 53 -9.21 12.89 -3.87
N ALA A 54 -7.91 12.91 -4.17
CA ALA A 54 -7.34 12.30 -5.36
C ALA A 54 -7.56 10.78 -5.39
N LEU A 55 -7.37 10.11 -4.25
CA LEU A 55 -7.64 8.67 -4.09
C LEU A 55 -9.12 8.34 -4.31
N LEU A 56 -10.03 9.13 -3.74
CA LEU A 56 -11.47 8.96 -3.97
C LEU A 56 -11.84 9.14 -5.44
N ALA A 57 -11.34 10.21 -6.08
CA ALA A 57 -11.58 10.45 -7.50
C ALA A 57 -11.06 9.31 -8.37
N TYR A 58 -9.82 8.87 -8.13
CA TYR A 58 -9.23 7.74 -8.85
C TYR A 58 -10.02 6.45 -8.64
N TYR A 59 -10.41 6.14 -7.40
CA TYR A 59 -11.20 4.96 -7.08
C TYR A 59 -12.54 4.96 -7.81
N ASN A 60 -13.26 6.07 -7.79
CA ASN A 60 -14.56 6.19 -8.46
C ASN A 60 -14.44 6.02 -9.99
N GLN A 61 -13.38 6.55 -10.60
CA GLN A 61 -13.14 6.42 -12.03
C GLN A 61 -12.71 5.00 -12.45
N ASN A 62 -12.05 4.27 -11.54
CA ASN A 62 -11.43 2.97 -11.83
C ASN A 62 -12.06 1.81 -11.05
N ALA A 63 -13.27 2.00 -10.48
CA ALA A 63 -13.91 1.04 -9.58
C ALA A 63 -14.05 -0.37 -10.19
N GLN A 64 -14.19 -0.48 -11.52
CA GLN A 64 -14.27 -1.75 -12.24
C GLN A 64 -12.97 -2.58 -12.16
N ASN A 65 -11.82 -1.92 -11.94
CA ASN A 65 -10.49 -2.53 -11.92
C ASN A 65 -9.90 -2.63 -10.50
N ILE A 66 -10.63 -2.16 -9.48
CA ILE A 66 -10.21 -2.19 -8.08
C ILE A 66 -11.17 -3.09 -7.30
N GLN A 67 -10.65 -4.21 -6.83
CA GLN A 67 -11.38 -5.13 -5.97
C GLN A 67 -11.17 -4.73 -4.51
N THR A 68 -12.27 -4.50 -3.79
CA THR A 68 -12.22 -4.37 -2.33
C THR A 68 -12.51 -5.74 -1.70
N PHE A 69 -11.62 -6.20 -0.83
CA PHE A 69 -11.77 -7.44 -0.09
C PHE A 69 -12.26 -7.16 1.32
N THR A 70 -13.41 -7.73 1.66
CA THR A 70 -13.88 -7.77 3.06
C THR A 70 -12.99 -8.72 3.85
N THR A 71 -12.47 -8.26 4.98
CA THR A 71 -11.59 -9.04 5.85
C THR A 71 -12.29 -9.37 7.16
N GLN A 72 -11.91 -10.48 7.81
CA GLN A 72 -12.45 -10.81 9.14
C GLN A 72 -12.14 -9.70 10.16
N VAL A 73 -10.97 -9.08 10.00
CA VAL A 73 -10.55 -7.90 10.78
C VAL A 73 -11.48 -6.72 10.53
N GLY A 74 -11.77 -6.39 9.28
CA GLY A 74 -12.68 -5.30 8.92
C GLY A 74 -14.09 -5.49 9.44
N VAL A 75 -14.65 -6.70 9.29
CA VAL A 75 -15.97 -7.06 9.86
C VAL A 75 -15.99 -6.85 11.38
N ARG A 76 -14.96 -7.31 12.09
CA ARG A 76 -14.89 -7.19 13.55
C ARG A 76 -14.77 -5.72 13.99
N ILE A 77 -13.97 -4.91 13.31
CA ILE A 77 -13.82 -3.50 13.63
C ILE A 77 -15.09 -2.71 13.34
N ALA A 78 -15.77 -3.00 12.23
CA ALA A 78 -17.06 -2.39 11.93
C ALA A 78 -18.07 -2.67 13.04
N ALA A 79 -18.20 -3.93 13.48
CA ALA A 79 -19.08 -4.30 14.59
C ALA A 79 -18.72 -3.57 15.90
N LEU A 80 -17.43 -3.48 16.23
CA LEU A 80 -16.97 -2.76 17.43
C LEU A 80 -17.26 -1.26 17.37
N ARG A 81 -17.11 -0.62 16.21
CA ARG A 81 -17.46 0.80 16.00
C ARG A 81 -18.97 1.05 16.08
N THR A 82 -19.80 0.11 15.61
CA THR A 82 -21.26 0.18 15.77
C THR A 82 -21.67 0.11 17.24
N LEU A 83 -21.04 -0.77 18.02
CA LEU A 83 -21.32 -0.91 19.46
C LEU A 83 -20.75 0.24 20.30
N ASN A 84 -19.60 0.78 19.89
CA ASN A 84 -18.94 1.90 20.53
C ASN A 84 -18.35 2.86 19.48
N PRO A 85 -19.06 3.95 19.15
CA PRO A 85 -18.58 4.95 18.19
C PRO A 85 -17.24 5.60 18.55
N GLY A 86 -16.83 5.56 19.84
CA GLY A 86 -15.55 6.05 20.32
C GLY A 86 -14.43 5.00 20.32
N TYR A 87 -14.65 3.81 19.75
CA TYR A 87 -13.65 2.74 19.74
C TYR A 87 -12.39 3.15 19.00
N LYS A 88 -11.26 3.18 19.71
CA LYS A 88 -9.94 3.42 19.14
C LYS A 88 -9.42 2.12 18.53
N THR A 89 -9.17 2.15 17.23
CA THR A 89 -8.61 1.01 16.51
C THR A 89 -7.12 0.82 16.82
N PRO A 90 -6.62 -0.42 16.78
CA PRO A 90 -5.18 -0.68 16.84
C PRO A 90 -4.41 0.05 15.75
N HIS A 91 -3.16 0.42 16.02
CA HIS A 91 -2.30 1.12 15.06
C HIS A 91 -1.86 0.25 13.87
N ASN A 92 -1.86 -1.07 14.03
CA ASN A 92 -1.42 -2.04 13.02
C ASN A 92 -2.59 -2.67 12.23
N LEU A 93 -3.69 -1.95 12.07
CA LEU A 93 -4.92 -2.53 11.53
C LEU A 93 -4.80 -2.94 10.05
N GLY A 94 -4.08 -2.17 9.24
CA GLY A 94 -3.75 -2.54 7.87
C GLY A 94 -3.00 -3.88 7.81
N GLU A 95 -1.98 -4.06 8.66
CA GLU A 95 -1.18 -5.29 8.76
C GLU A 95 -2.04 -6.51 9.11
N LEU A 96 -2.93 -6.37 10.09
CA LEU A 96 -3.84 -7.45 10.48
C LEU A 96 -4.82 -7.78 9.34
N SER A 97 -5.31 -6.76 8.63
CA SER A 97 -6.24 -6.95 7.52
C SER A 97 -5.60 -7.73 6.36
N ILE A 98 -4.32 -7.49 6.04
CA ILE A 98 -3.65 -8.24 4.99
C ILE A 98 -3.29 -9.65 5.40
N GLN A 99 -2.90 -9.88 6.66
CA GLN A 99 -2.70 -11.24 7.14
C GLN A 99 -3.99 -12.05 7.00
N SER A 100 -5.14 -11.46 7.38
CA SER A 100 -6.45 -12.08 7.16
C SER A 100 -6.69 -12.37 5.68
N LEU A 101 -6.46 -11.40 4.79
CA LEU A 101 -6.68 -11.57 3.35
C LEU A 101 -5.77 -12.65 2.75
N LEU A 102 -4.49 -12.70 3.12
CA LEU A 102 -3.56 -13.70 2.58
C LEU A 102 -3.93 -15.11 3.02
N ILE A 103 -4.36 -15.29 4.27
CA ILE A 103 -4.89 -16.57 4.76
C ILE A 103 -6.12 -16.97 3.95
N ASP A 104 -7.07 -16.06 3.77
CA ASP A 104 -8.29 -16.32 3.01
C ASP A 104 -7.98 -16.66 1.54
N LEU A 105 -7.02 -15.97 0.91
CA LEU A 105 -6.58 -16.25 -0.46
C LEU A 105 -5.90 -17.62 -0.59
N GLN A 106 -5.10 -18.05 0.38
CA GLN A 106 -4.51 -19.39 0.39
C GLN A 106 -5.57 -20.49 0.45
N LEU A 107 -6.64 -20.25 1.19
CA LEU A 107 -7.74 -21.20 1.34
C LEU A 107 -8.68 -21.22 0.13
N THR A 108 -8.96 -20.06 -0.46
CA THR A 108 -9.99 -19.91 -1.50
C THR A 108 -9.45 -19.91 -2.93
N ALA A 109 -8.18 -19.55 -3.11
CA ALA A 109 -7.52 -19.48 -4.41
C ALA A 109 -6.10 -20.08 -4.35
N PRO A 110 -5.96 -21.37 -4.01
CA PRO A 110 -4.65 -22.03 -3.93
C PRO A 110 -3.91 -21.90 -5.27
N GLY A 111 -2.67 -21.42 -5.22
CA GLY A 111 -1.84 -21.12 -6.40
C GLY A 111 -1.90 -19.66 -6.88
N SER A 112 -2.71 -18.80 -6.24
CA SER A 112 -2.58 -17.35 -6.46
C SER A 112 -1.28 -16.84 -5.84
N ASP A 113 -0.43 -16.19 -6.64
CA ASP A 113 0.83 -15.58 -6.19
C ASP A 113 0.70 -14.04 -6.26
N PRO A 114 0.04 -13.40 -5.29
CA PRO A 114 -0.19 -11.96 -5.34
C PRO A 114 1.12 -11.19 -5.14
N VAL A 115 1.24 -10.05 -5.83
CA VAL A 115 2.25 -9.05 -5.51
C VAL A 115 1.67 -8.09 -4.48
N ILE A 116 2.38 -7.84 -3.40
CA ILE A 116 1.92 -6.99 -2.31
C ILE A 116 2.81 -5.75 -2.21
N LEU A 117 2.21 -4.56 -2.31
CA LEU A 117 2.89 -3.27 -2.29
C LEU A 117 2.86 -2.65 -0.89
N PHE A 118 4.03 -2.36 -0.32
CA PHE A 118 4.15 -1.77 1.03
C PHE A 118 4.98 -0.48 1.05
N GLU A 119 4.84 0.31 2.13
CA GLU A 119 5.82 1.35 2.44
C GLU A 119 7.15 0.72 2.86
N ASP A 120 8.26 1.42 2.56
CA ASP A 120 9.60 0.87 2.73
C ASP A 120 9.92 0.50 4.19
N ASN A 121 9.53 1.33 5.16
CA ASN A 121 9.78 1.05 6.58
C ASN A 121 9.06 -0.21 7.08
N TRP A 122 7.87 -0.48 6.54
CA TRP A 122 7.10 -1.67 6.87
C TRP A 122 7.79 -2.94 6.37
N PHE A 123 8.26 -2.90 5.12
CA PHE A 123 8.93 -4.02 4.46
C PHE A 123 10.12 -4.54 5.28
N PHE A 124 10.97 -3.63 5.77
CA PHE A 124 12.16 -3.98 6.56
C PHE A 124 11.83 -4.67 7.89
N THR A 125 10.71 -4.30 8.50
CA THR A 125 10.37 -4.77 9.85
C THR A 125 9.54 -6.05 9.83
N ASN A 126 8.62 -6.19 8.86
CA ASN A 126 7.53 -7.16 8.94
C ASN A 126 7.47 -8.17 7.79
N GLY A 127 8.28 -8.02 6.74
CA GLY A 127 8.18 -8.84 5.53
C GLY A 127 8.36 -10.35 5.76
N ALA A 128 9.12 -10.75 6.78
CA ALA A 128 9.34 -12.16 7.11
C ALA A 128 8.10 -12.86 7.73
N MET A 129 7.14 -12.10 8.26
CA MET A 129 5.99 -12.63 9.00
C MET A 129 4.75 -12.89 8.15
N LEU A 130 4.78 -12.58 6.85
CA LEU A 130 3.63 -12.77 5.96
C LEU A 130 3.47 -14.23 5.51
N ALA A 131 2.21 -14.65 5.40
CA ALA A 131 1.85 -15.96 4.89
C ALA A 131 2.27 -16.10 3.41
N ARG A 132 2.94 -17.21 3.08
CA ARG A 132 3.48 -17.52 1.74
C ARG A 132 2.62 -18.57 1.03
N PRO A 133 2.53 -18.58 -0.31
CA PRO A 133 3.35 -17.83 -1.27
C PRO A 133 2.80 -16.42 -1.58
N CYS A 134 3.68 -15.42 -1.61
CA CYS A 134 3.41 -14.08 -2.10
C CYS A 134 4.72 -13.38 -2.51
N THR A 135 4.64 -12.42 -3.41
CA THR A 135 5.76 -11.54 -3.77
C THR A 135 5.62 -10.20 -3.07
N LEU A 136 6.63 -9.79 -2.32
CA LEU A 136 6.63 -8.50 -1.63
C LEU A 136 7.41 -7.47 -2.44
N ILE A 137 6.84 -6.29 -2.63
CA ILE A 137 7.51 -5.17 -3.29
C ILE A 137 7.32 -3.90 -2.44
N SER A 138 8.40 -3.16 -2.23
CA SER A 138 8.32 -1.86 -1.58
C SER A 138 7.88 -0.77 -2.57
N THR A 139 7.42 0.37 -2.06
CA THR A 139 7.02 1.51 -2.90
C THR A 139 8.19 1.99 -3.75
N GLN A 140 9.41 1.99 -3.20
CA GLN A 140 10.61 2.36 -3.93
C GLN A 140 10.91 1.39 -5.09
N ALA A 141 10.93 0.09 -4.83
CA ALA A 141 11.17 -0.93 -5.85
C ALA A 141 10.07 -0.92 -6.93
N PHE A 142 8.84 -0.58 -6.55
CA PHE A 142 7.73 -0.41 -7.50
C PHE A 142 7.96 0.75 -8.46
N LEU A 143 8.48 1.89 -7.99
CA LEU A 143 8.81 3.03 -8.85
C LEU A 143 9.97 2.71 -9.79
N GLU A 144 11.02 2.05 -9.29
CA GLU A 144 12.14 1.59 -10.13
C GLU A 144 11.67 0.61 -11.22
N TYR A 145 10.76 -0.31 -10.86
CA TYR A 145 10.11 -1.18 -11.84
C TYR A 145 9.30 -0.37 -12.87
N ALA A 146 8.52 0.61 -12.44
CA ALA A 146 7.74 1.47 -13.34
C ALA A 146 8.63 2.27 -14.30
N GLU A 147 9.79 2.75 -13.85
CA GLU A 147 10.81 3.39 -14.70
C GLU A 147 11.39 2.39 -15.71
N SER A 148 11.75 1.18 -15.27
CA SER A 148 12.27 0.13 -16.17
C SER A 148 11.28 -0.23 -17.30
N LYS A 149 9.98 -0.09 -17.02
CA LYS A 149 8.89 -0.30 -17.99
C LYS A 149 8.53 0.95 -18.78
N LYS A 150 9.22 2.08 -18.56
CA LYS A 150 8.97 3.39 -19.17
C LYS A 150 7.55 3.92 -18.91
N TRP A 151 6.95 3.55 -17.78
CA TRP A 151 5.65 4.07 -17.34
C TRP A 151 5.77 5.43 -16.65
N ILE A 152 6.93 5.69 -16.06
CA ILE A 152 7.36 7.00 -15.58
C ILE A 152 8.70 7.35 -16.21
N ALA A 153 9.03 8.64 -16.25
CA ALA A 153 10.30 9.11 -16.78
C ALA A 153 11.48 8.82 -15.84
N SER A 154 11.26 8.91 -14.52
CA SER A 154 12.29 8.66 -13.51
C SER A 154 11.67 8.30 -12.16
N ALA A 155 12.14 7.21 -11.55
CA ALA A 155 11.76 6.83 -10.19
C ALA A 155 12.29 7.85 -9.16
N GLU A 156 13.47 8.44 -9.42
CA GLU A 156 14.05 9.47 -8.55
C GLU A 156 13.16 10.72 -8.49
N GLN A 157 12.73 11.23 -9.64
CA GLN A 157 11.83 12.39 -9.68
C GLN A 157 10.49 12.10 -8.99
N ALA A 158 9.95 10.89 -9.20
CA ALA A 158 8.74 10.44 -8.52
C ALA A 158 8.91 10.43 -6.98
N ARG A 159 10.04 9.91 -6.47
CA ARG A 159 10.34 9.93 -5.04
C ARG A 159 10.46 11.34 -4.48
N GLN A 160 11.11 12.25 -5.22
CA GLN A 160 11.24 13.64 -4.81
C GLN A 160 9.87 14.34 -4.73
N ALA A 161 9.00 14.11 -5.71
CA ALA A 161 7.62 14.65 -5.68
C ALA A 161 6.84 14.11 -4.46
N ILE A 162 6.98 12.83 -4.14
CA ILE A 162 6.37 12.24 -2.95
C ILE A 162 6.95 12.86 -1.68
N ALA A 163 8.27 13.00 -1.58
CA ALA A 163 8.94 13.54 -0.38
C ALA A 163 8.57 15.00 -0.11
N GLN A 164 8.30 15.80 -1.14
CA GLN A 164 7.83 17.19 -0.99
C GLN A 164 6.47 17.26 -0.30
N ASN A 165 5.59 16.30 -0.57
CA ASN A 165 4.23 16.27 -0.04
C ASN A 165 4.09 15.35 1.20
N ARG A 166 4.99 14.37 1.36
CA ARG A 166 5.05 13.41 2.48
C ARG A 166 6.52 13.17 2.90
N PRO A 167 7.15 14.11 3.63
CA PRO A 167 8.58 14.06 3.95
C PRO A 167 9.03 12.85 4.76
N TYR A 168 8.12 12.21 5.49
CA TYR A 168 8.44 11.01 6.29
C TYR A 168 8.23 9.68 5.56
N ALA A 169 7.70 9.69 4.33
CA ALA A 169 7.37 8.47 3.58
C ALA A 169 8.58 7.56 3.29
N TYR A 170 9.81 8.12 3.26
CA TYR A 170 11.05 7.38 2.96
C TYR A 170 12.12 7.48 4.05
N SER A 171 11.74 7.86 5.27
CA SER A 171 12.68 8.14 6.37
C SER A 171 13.61 6.96 6.74
N GLY A 172 13.24 5.72 6.40
CA GLY A 172 14.08 4.52 6.58
C GLY A 172 14.99 4.16 5.39
N SER A 173 14.75 4.69 4.19
CA SER A 173 15.48 4.33 2.98
C SER A 173 16.83 5.06 2.84
N THR A 174 16.96 6.24 3.44
CA THR A 174 18.16 7.08 3.38
C THR A 174 19.37 6.44 4.08
N THR A 175 19.13 5.52 5.03
CA THR A 175 20.19 4.94 5.86
C THR A 175 21.02 3.87 5.14
N ILE A 176 20.50 3.25 4.06
CA ILE A 176 21.19 2.11 3.41
C ILE A 176 22.18 2.55 2.31
N LEU A 177 22.04 3.76 1.75
CA LEU A 177 22.95 4.23 0.69
C LEU A 177 24.31 4.73 1.19
N ASN A 178 24.57 4.75 2.50
CA ASN A 178 25.84 5.23 3.07
C ASN A 178 26.63 4.19 3.88
N THR A 179 26.23 2.91 3.88
CA THR A 179 27.08 1.85 4.45
C THR A 179 27.69 1.03 3.33
N SER A 180 28.79 1.54 2.76
CA SER A 180 29.78 0.67 2.13
C SER A 180 30.10 -0.48 3.09
N PRO A 181 30.11 -1.75 2.64
CA PRO A 181 30.54 -2.84 3.50
C PRO A 181 32.00 -2.59 3.93
N PRO A 182 32.33 -2.75 5.23
CA PRO A 182 33.71 -2.62 5.67
C PRO A 182 34.53 -3.76 5.07
N GLY A 183 35.43 -3.40 4.16
CA GLY A 183 36.66 -4.13 3.86
C GLY A 183 36.52 -5.56 3.35
N PHE A 184 36.45 -5.71 2.03
CA PHE A 184 37.20 -6.78 1.36
C PHE A 184 38.12 -6.12 0.34
N SER A 185 39.41 -6.05 0.68
CA SER A 185 40.49 -5.90 -0.30
C SER A 185 41.14 -7.28 -0.48
N PRO A 186 41.63 -7.59 -1.69
CA PRO A 186 42.10 -8.93 -2.09
C PRO A 186 43.30 -9.43 -1.28
#